data_AF-A0A3P7QLR8-F1
#
_entry.id   AF-A0A3P7QLR8-F1
#
_cell.length_a   1.000
_cell.length_b   1.000
_cell.length_c   1.000
_cell.angle_alpha   90.00
_cell.angle_beta   90.00
_cell.angle_gamma   90.00
#
_symmetry.space_group_name_H-M   'P 1'
#
loop_
_entity.id
_entity.type
_entity.pdbx_description
1 polymer ?
#
loop_
_entity_poly.entity_id
_entity_poly.type
_entity_poly.pdbx_seq_one_letter_code
_entity_poly.pdbx_strand_id
1 'polypeptide(L)'
;MLLMFGTLWLGLFLYNFRKTPYLTRSRREWLADYALPASVLIMSFTGSYCFADIEKDRFHFYKDVPIVHLADILSLPPSGYFVCLLLGFSLSFLFFMDQNITSAIVNNPQNK
;
A
#
# COMPACT_ATOMS: atom_id res chain seq x y z
N MET A 1 -10.96 -5.74 -13.37
CA MET A 1 -12.05 -5.72 -12.36
C MET A 1 -12.27 -7.07 -11.69
N LEU A 2 -12.48 -8.17 -12.42
CA LEU A 2 -12.67 -9.50 -11.84
C LEU A 2 -11.52 -9.91 -10.89
N LEU A 3 -10.26 -9.65 -11.26
CA LEU A 3 -9.11 -9.91 -10.39
C LEU A 3 -9.15 -9.10 -9.09
N MET A 4 -9.44 -7.80 -9.17
CA MET A 4 -9.51 -6.92 -8.01
C MET A 4 -10.60 -7.34 -7.03
N PHE A 5 -11.83 -7.56 -7.52
CA PHE A 5 -12.94 -8.01 -6.67
C PHE A 5 -12.72 -9.43 -6.15
N GLY A 6 -12.10 -10.32 -6.94
CA GLY A 6 -11.73 -11.67 -6.52
C GLY A 6 -10.70 -11.68 -5.39
N THR A 7 -9.65 -10.86 -5.47
CA THR A 7 -8.67 -10.70 -4.38
C THR A 7 -9.33 -10.17 -3.11
N LEU A 8 -10.20 -9.16 -3.24
CA LEU A 8 -10.94 -8.60 -2.11
C LEU A 8 -11.86 -9.63 -1.44
N TRP A 9 -12.65 -10.34 -2.24
CA TRP A 9 -13.54 -11.39 -1.77
C TRP A 9 -12.78 -12.51 -1.08
N LEU A 10 -11.72 -13.01 -1.71
CA LEU A 10 -10.91 -14.10 -1.18
C LEU A 10 -10.17 -13.67 0.09
N GLY A 11 -9.62 -12.45 0.14
CA GLY A 11 -8.98 -11.90 1.34
C GLY A 11 -9.96 -11.77 2.51
N LEU A 12 -11.17 -11.25 2.27
CA LEU A 12 -12.22 -11.18 3.29
C LEU A 12 -12.72 -12.56 3.73
N PHE A 13 -12.84 -13.51 2.80
CA PHE A 13 -13.17 -14.90 3.10
C PHE A 13 -12.11 -15.56 3.98
N LEU A 14 -10.83 -15.40 3.65
CA LEU A 14 -9.70 -15.90 4.44
C LEU A 14 -9.65 -15.28 5.83
N TYR A 15 -9.88 -13.97 5.93
CA TYR A 15 -9.96 -13.26 7.21
C TYR A 15 -11.15 -13.71 8.06
N ASN A 16 -12.32 -13.96 7.43
CA ASN A 16 -13.53 -14.40 8.13
C ASN A 16 -13.43 -15.81 8.70
N PHE A 17 -12.51 -16.66 8.21
CA PHE A 17 -12.23 -17.96 8.86
C PHE A 17 -11.84 -17.79 10.33
N ARG A 18 -11.33 -16.60 10.74
CA ARG A 18 -11.06 -16.25 12.13
C ARG A 18 -12.27 -16.43 13.06
N LYS A 19 -13.50 -16.28 12.56
CA LYS A 19 -14.72 -16.42 13.37
C LYS A 19 -15.40 -17.77 13.27
N THR A 20 -15.00 -18.61 12.31
CA THR A 20 -15.64 -19.92 12.11
C THR A 20 -15.00 -21.04 12.93
N PRO A 21 -15.78 -22.03 13.42
CA PRO A 21 -15.29 -23.13 14.27
C PRO A 21 -14.60 -24.28 13.50
N TYR A 22 -14.41 -24.16 12.18
CA TYR A 22 -13.98 -25.28 11.33
C TYR A 22 -12.48 -25.61 11.39
N LEU A 23 -11.63 -24.79 12.02
CA LEU A 23 -10.18 -24.96 12.04
C LEU A 23 -9.60 -24.78 13.45
N THR A 24 -8.51 -25.49 13.78
CA THR A 24 -7.78 -25.34 15.05
C THR A 24 -7.32 -23.91 15.26
N ARG A 25 -7.38 -23.42 16.51
CA ARG A 25 -7.13 -22.01 16.89
C ARG A 25 -5.84 -21.44 16.28
N SER A 26 -4.74 -22.19 16.36
CA SER A 26 -3.44 -21.76 15.83
C SER A 26 -3.38 -21.66 14.30
N ARG A 27 -4.03 -22.59 13.57
CA ARG A 27 -4.06 -22.54 12.10
C ARG A 27 -4.93 -21.39 11.59
N ARG A 28 -5.95 -21.04 12.36
CA ARG A 28 -6.88 -19.95 12.04
C ARG A 28 -6.25 -18.57 12.22
N GLU A 29 -5.48 -18.37 13.28
CA GLU A 29 -4.72 -17.13 13.52
C GLU A 29 -3.69 -16.94 12.39
N TRP A 30 -2.92 -17.99 12.08
CA TRP A 30 -1.98 -17.96 10.96
C TRP A 30 -2.66 -17.64 9.62
N LEU A 31 -3.76 -18.33 9.29
CA LEU A 31 -4.46 -18.10 8.03
C LEU A 31 -5.05 -16.68 7.91
N ALA A 32 -5.51 -16.11 9.02
CA ALA A 32 -6.05 -14.75 9.06
C ALA A 32 -4.95 -13.69 8.90
N ASP A 33 -3.79 -13.88 9.54
CA ASP A 33 -2.65 -12.96 9.45
C ASP A 33 -2.05 -12.94 8.03
N TYR A 34 -2.07 -14.10 7.33
CA TYR A 34 -1.60 -14.22 5.95
C TYR A 34 -2.72 -14.08 4.89
N ALA A 35 -3.94 -13.70 5.27
CA ALA A 35 -5.09 -13.64 4.35
C ALA A 35 -4.85 -12.72 3.15
N LEU A 36 -4.31 -11.53 3.40
CA LEU A 36 -4.02 -10.55 2.34
C LEU A 36 -2.93 -11.05 1.36
N PRO A 37 -1.70 -11.39 1.80
CA PRO A 37 -0.68 -11.88 0.88
C PRO A 37 -1.07 -13.18 0.17
N ALA A 38 -1.73 -14.12 0.85
CA ALA A 38 -2.22 -15.35 0.23
C ALA A 38 -3.23 -15.06 -0.88
N SER A 39 -4.15 -14.11 -0.66
CA SER A 39 -5.15 -13.74 -1.66
C SER A 39 -4.56 -13.10 -2.91
N VAL A 40 -3.56 -12.23 -2.74
CA VAL A 40 -2.83 -11.61 -3.84
C VAL A 40 -2.10 -12.67 -4.66
N LEU A 41 -1.44 -13.64 -4.01
CA LEU A 41 -0.72 -14.72 -4.70
C LEU A 41 -1.68 -15.60 -5.50
N ILE A 42 -2.75 -16.10 -4.90
CA ILE A 42 -3.74 -16.96 -5.58
C ILE A 42 -4.32 -16.22 -6.79
N MET A 43 -4.75 -14.97 -6.63
CA MET A 43 -5.36 -14.22 -7.73
C MET A 43 -4.35 -13.79 -8.80
N SER A 44 -3.08 -13.59 -8.43
CA SER A 44 -2.00 -13.33 -9.40
C SER A 44 -1.71 -14.58 -10.24
N PHE A 45 -1.67 -15.77 -9.63
CA PHE A 45 -1.54 -17.03 -10.37
C PHE A 45 -2.74 -17.27 -11.27
N THR A 46 -3.97 -17.17 -10.77
CA THR A 46 -5.19 -17.32 -11.58
C THR A 46 -5.21 -16.29 -12.73
N GLY A 47 -4.78 -15.06 -12.47
CA GLY A 47 -4.61 -14.03 -13.49
C GLY A 47 -3.60 -14.40 -14.56
N SER A 48 -2.45 -14.94 -14.18
CA SER A 48 -1.40 -15.34 -15.12
C SER A 48 -1.78 -16.56 -15.95
N TYR A 49 -2.49 -17.54 -15.39
CA TYR A 49 -2.84 -18.78 -16.08
C TYR A 49 -4.16 -18.69 -16.86
N CYS A 50 -5.26 -18.24 -16.23
CA CYS A 50 -6.58 -18.20 -16.87
C CYS A 50 -6.78 -17.02 -17.81
N PHE A 51 -6.05 -15.92 -17.58
CA PHE A 51 -6.16 -14.70 -18.38
C PHE A 51 -4.87 -14.39 -19.13
N ALA A 52 -4.03 -15.39 -19.43
CA ALA A 52 -2.73 -15.21 -20.09
C ALA A 52 -2.81 -14.35 -21.38
N ASP A 53 -3.93 -14.48 -22.10
CA ASP A 53 -4.21 -13.84 -23.38
C ASP A 53 -4.67 -12.38 -23.27
N ILE A 54 -5.03 -11.92 -22.07
CA ILE A 54 -5.51 -10.55 -21.83
C ILE A 54 -4.37 -9.70 -21.28
N GLU A 55 -4.12 -8.57 -21.94
CA GLU A 55 -3.17 -7.55 -21.51
C GLU A 55 -3.58 -7.01 -20.14
N LYS A 56 -2.69 -7.16 -19.15
CA LYS A 56 -2.88 -6.66 -17.80
C LYS A 56 -1.88 -5.55 -17.54
N ASP A 57 -2.36 -4.47 -16.96
CA ASP A 57 -1.47 -3.45 -16.42
C ASP A 57 -0.66 -4.06 -15.27
N ARG A 58 0.66 -4.11 -15.46
CA ARG A 58 1.61 -4.66 -14.49
C ARG A 58 2.31 -3.51 -13.79
N PHE A 59 2.84 -3.77 -12.62
CA PHE A 59 3.68 -2.79 -11.94
C PHE A 59 4.92 -2.50 -12.79
N HIS A 60 4.98 -1.32 -13.41
CA HIS A 60 6.10 -0.88 -14.22
C HIS A 60 7.25 -0.46 -13.29
N PHE A 61 8.24 -1.32 -13.17
CA PHE A 61 9.47 -0.97 -12.47
C PHE A 61 10.39 -0.21 -13.41
N TYR A 62 10.47 1.11 -13.25
CA TYR A 62 11.39 1.97 -13.99
C TYR A 62 12.84 1.66 -13.56
N LYS A 63 13.56 0.88 -14.37
CA LYS A 63 14.95 0.48 -14.09
C LYS A 63 15.98 1.55 -14.42
N ASP A 64 15.64 2.48 -15.31
CA ASP A 64 16.62 3.36 -15.97
C ASP A 64 16.55 4.82 -15.49
N VAL A 65 15.80 5.10 -14.40
CA VAL A 65 15.78 6.43 -13.81
C VAL A 65 16.80 6.46 -12.67
N PRO A 66 17.82 7.34 -12.70
CA PRO A 66 18.74 7.48 -11.58
C PRO A 66 17.95 7.89 -10.34
N ILE A 67 17.92 7.01 -9.34
CA ILE A 67 17.15 7.17 -8.09
C ILE A 67 17.57 8.44 -7.33
N VAL A 68 18.79 8.93 -7.60
CA VAL A 68 19.37 10.12 -7.00
C VAL A 68 19.89 11.02 -8.12
N HIS A 69 19.05 11.95 -8.57
CA HIS A 69 19.50 13.07 -9.39
C HIS A 69 19.54 14.32 -8.51
N LEU A 70 20.72 14.91 -8.35
CA LEU A 70 20.85 16.20 -7.67
C LEU A 70 20.24 17.28 -8.57
N ALA A 71 19.15 17.88 -8.12
CA ALA A 71 18.60 19.05 -8.80
C ALA A 71 19.57 20.23 -8.65
N ASP A 72 19.71 21.04 -9.69
CA ASP A 72 20.52 22.26 -9.63
C ASP A 72 19.72 23.36 -8.90
N ILE A 73 19.91 23.45 -7.59
CA ILE A 73 19.17 24.34 -6.69
C ILE A 73 19.60 25.81 -6.85
N LEU A 74 20.75 26.06 -7.48
CA LEU A 74 21.39 27.38 -7.56
C LEU A 74 21.03 28.15 -8.85
N SER A 75 20.43 27.49 -9.84
CA SER A 75 20.03 28.09 -11.12
C SER A 75 18.60 28.68 -11.11
N LEU A 76 17.92 28.69 -9.95
CA LEU A 76 16.53 29.14 -9.86
C LEU A 76 16.40 30.69 -9.77
N PRO A 77 15.37 31.27 -10.41
CA PRO A 77 15.07 32.70 -10.27
C PRO A 77 14.70 33.04 -8.81
N PRO A 78 14.96 34.27 -8.33
CA PRO A 78 14.65 34.70 -6.97
C PRO A 78 13.18 34.48 -6.54
N SER A 79 12.23 34.61 -7.48
CA SER A 79 10.81 34.33 -7.25
C SER A 79 10.54 32.84 -6.97
N GLY A 80 11.34 31.92 -7.51
CA GLY A 80 11.23 30.49 -7.30
C GLY A 80 11.53 30.08 -5.85
N TYR A 81 12.50 30.72 -5.19
CA TYR A 81 12.80 30.44 -3.79
C TYR A 81 11.62 30.76 -2.86
N PHE A 82 10.88 31.85 -3.12
CA PHE A 82 9.70 32.20 -2.33
C PHE A 82 8.58 31.15 -2.47
N VAL A 83 8.35 30.67 -3.70
CA VAL A 83 7.37 29.60 -3.96
C VAL A 83 7.80 28.28 -3.31
N CYS A 84 9.09 27.91 -3.41
CA CYS A 84 9.63 26.74 -2.73
C CYS A 84 9.50 26.81 -1.21
N LEU A 85 9.69 27.99 -0.61
CA LEU A 85 9.50 28.19 0.83
C LEU A 85 8.04 27.96 1.23
N LEU A 86 7.08 28.53 0.49
CA LEU A 86 5.65 28.35 0.75
C LEU A 86 5.21 26.88 0.57
N LEU A 87 5.63 26.24 -0.52
CA LEU A 87 5.34 24.82 -0.78
C LEU A 87 6.00 23.91 0.25
N GLY A 88 7.26 24.18 0.61
CA GLY A 88 8.00 23.44 1.63
C GLY A 88 7.38 23.58 3.02
N PHE A 89 6.88 24.77 3.37
CA PHE A 89 6.13 24.99 4.61
C PHE A 89 4.84 24.17 4.63
N SER A 90 4.05 24.22 3.55
CA SER A 90 2.81 23.45 3.44
C SER A 90 3.06 21.94 3.49
N LEU A 91 4.09 21.44 2.79
CA LEU A 91 4.48 20.04 2.80
C LEU A 91 4.95 19.57 4.19
N SER A 92 5.73 20.39 4.88
CA SER A 92 6.17 20.09 6.26
C SER A 92 5.00 20.01 7.22
N PHE A 93 4.02 20.89 7.08
CA PHE A 93 2.79 20.85 7.87
C PHE A 93 1.97 19.58 7.60
N LEU A 94 1.88 19.15 6.34
CA LEU A 94 1.19 17.92 5.96
C LEU A 94 1.84 16.69 6.59
N PHE A 95 3.16 16.57 6.52
CA PHE A 95 3.87 15.47 7.18
C PHE A 95 3.74 15.50 8.70
N PHE A 96 3.78 16.68 9.31
CA PHE A 96 3.58 16.82 10.75
C PHE A 96 2.19 16.37 11.18
N MET A 97 1.15 16.77 10.45
CA MET A 97 -0.22 16.32 10.73
C MET A 97 -0.36 14.81 10.54
N ASP A 98 0.18 14.25 9.45
CA ASP A 98 0.06 12.83 9.16
C ASP A 98 0.74 11.95 10.21
N GLN A 99 1.95 12.34 10.65
CA GLN A 99 2.66 11.65 11.72
C GLN A 99 1.93 11.77 13.07
N ASN A 100 1.43 12.94 13.42
CA ASN A 100 0.71 13.12 14.68
C ASN A 100 -0.62 12.36 14.71
N ILE A 101 -1.39 12.39 13.62
CA ILE A 101 -2.65 11.66 13.53
C ILE A 101 -2.39 10.15 13.58
N THR A 102 -1.42 9.66 12.79
CA THR A 102 -1.04 8.24 12.80
C THR A 102 -0.56 7.81 14.18
N SER A 103 0.28 8.61 14.82
CA SER A 103 0.77 8.33 16.18
C SER A 103 -0.38 8.32 17.21
N ALA A 104 -1.32 9.25 17.12
CA ALA A 104 -2.48 9.30 18.01
C ALA A 104 -3.41 8.10 17.82
N ILE A 105 -3.61 7.63 16.59
CA ILE A 105 -4.41 6.43 16.29
C ILE A 105 -3.72 5.17 16.81
N VAL A 106 -2.42 5.01 16.54
CA VAL A 106 -1.65 3.84 16.97
C VAL A 106 -1.53 3.77 18.49
N ASN A 107 -1.29 4.91 19.15
CA ASN A 107 -1.14 5.02 20.61
C ASN A 107 -2.47 5.19 21.35
N ASN A 108 -3.62 5.10 20.68
CA ASN A 108 -4.92 5.21 21.34
C ASN A 108 -5.05 4.10 22.41
N PRO A 109 -5.37 4.42 23.68
CA PRO A 109 -5.50 3.44 24.76
C PRO A 109 -6.58 2.37 24.51
N GLN A 110 -7.49 2.58 23.54
CA GLN A 110 -8.47 1.58 23.08
C GLN A 110 -7.86 0.50 22.17
N ASN A 111 -6.64 0.69 21.67
CA ASN A 111 -5.91 -0.23 20.80
C ASN A 111 -4.97 -1.18 21.58
N LYS A 112 -5.22 -1.38 22.88
CA LYS A 112 -4.41 -2.24 23.76
C LYS A 112 -5.11 -3.55 24.08
#